data_AF-A0A963HGE1-F1
#
_entry.id   AF-A0A963HGE1-F1
#
_cell.length_a   1.000
_cell.length_b   1.000
_cell.length_c   1.000
_cell.angle_alpha   90.00
_cell.angle_beta   90.00
_cell.angle_gamma   90.00
#
_symmetry.space_group_name_H-M   'P 1'
#
loop_
_entity.id
_entity.type
_entity.pdbx_description
1 polymer ?
#
loop_
_entity_poly.entity_id
_entity_poly.type
_entity_poly.pdbx_seq_one_letter_code
_entity_poly.pdbx_strand_id
1 'polypeptide(L)' 'MSHTVTVVFGGEREYEFPLRDADVASTTKEQARSWLAREFEDLECTPSNPMGKVLVLDMVLNVAKYG' A
#
# COMPACT_ATOMS: atom_id res chain seq x y z
N MET A 1 -7.44 -16.80 -9.75
CA MET A 1 -8.00 -15.47 -10.12
C MET A 1 -6.82 -14.56 -10.43
N SER A 2 -6.77 -13.91 -11.59
CA SER A 2 -5.68 -12.96 -11.89
C SER A 2 -5.98 -11.61 -11.25
N HIS A 3 -5.07 -11.09 -10.43
CA HIS A 3 -5.16 -9.74 -9.89
C HIS A 3 -4.14 -8.86 -10.63
N THR A 4 -4.52 -7.65 -11.04
CA THR A 4 -3.58 -6.69 -11.62
C THR A 4 -3.65 -5.41 -10.80
N VAL A 5 -2.51 -4.95 -10.31
CA VAL A 5 -2.37 -3.65 -9.67
C VAL A 5 -1.77 -2.70 -10.69
N THR A 6 -2.47 -1.60 -10.96
CA THR A 6 -1.99 -0.55 -11.86
C THR A 6 -1.66 0.69 -11.05
N VAL A 7 -0.45 1.22 -11.21
CA VAL A 7 -0.01 2.47 -10.59
C VAL A 7 0.20 3.53 -11.68
N VAL A 8 -0.51 4.65 -11.59
CA VAL A 8 -0.48 5.74 -12.58
C VAL A 8 0.10 7.03 -11.97
N PHE A 9 1.19 7.56 -12.53
CA PHE A 9 1.90 8.76 -12.07
C PHE A 9 1.75 9.95 -13.01
N GLY A 10 0.64 10.69 -12.86
CA GLY A 10 0.18 11.60 -13.92
C GLY A 10 -0.29 10.78 -15.12
N GLY A 11 -1.24 11.27 -15.90
CA GLY A 11 -1.95 10.46 -16.92
C GLY A 11 -1.09 9.83 -18.04
N GLU A 12 0.23 9.98 -18.01
CA GLU A 12 1.16 9.49 -19.04
C GLU A 12 2.11 8.38 -18.57
N ARG A 13 2.16 8.06 -17.27
CA ARG A 13 3.03 6.99 -16.75
C ARG A 13 2.21 5.94 -16.03
N GLU A 14 2.20 4.74 -16.58
CA GLU A 14 1.44 3.61 -16.06
C GLU A 14 2.37 2.42 -15.84
N TYR A 15 2.25 1.78 -14.68
CA TYR A 15 2.99 0.59 -14.29
C TYR A 15 2.00 -0.51 -13.90
N GLU A 16 2.04 -1.64 -14.61
CA GLU A 16 1.20 -2.79 -14.31
C GLU A 16 1.99 -3.87 -13.57
N PHE A 17 1.40 -4.35 -12.47
CA PHE A 17 1.92 -5.42 -11.64
C PHE A 17 0.91 -6.58 -11.65
N PRO A 18 1.10 -7.58 -12.53
CA PRO A 18 0.27 -8.78 -12.53
C PRO A 18 0.64 -9.65 -11.32
N LEU A 19 -0.35 -9.95 -10.49
CA LEU A 19 -0.24 -10.83 -9.33
C LEU A 19 -0.93 -12.17 -9.64
N ARG A 20 -0.20 -13.24 -9.45
CA ARG A 20 -0.69 -14.61 -9.57
C ARG A 20 -1.26 -15.06 -8.23
N ASP A 21 -2.10 -16.09 -8.25
CA ASP A 21 -2.66 -16.67 -7.03
C ASP A 21 -1.56 -17.10 -6.03
N ALA A 22 -0.42 -17.60 -6.53
CA ALA A 22 0.72 -17.97 -5.70
C ALA A 22 1.37 -16.78 -4.96
N ASP A 23 1.31 -15.58 -5.54
CA ASP A 23 1.93 -14.38 -4.97
C ASP A 23 1.11 -13.83 -3.78
N VAL A 24 -0.19 -14.15 -3.74
CA VAL A 24 -1.11 -13.72 -2.67
C VAL A 24 -1.52 -14.86 -1.73
N ALA A 25 -1.23 -16.10 -2.09
CA ALA A 25 -1.67 -17.29 -1.33
C ALA A 25 -1.14 -17.33 0.11
N SER A 26 0.04 -16.79 0.36
CA SER A 26 0.68 -16.79 1.69
C SER A 26 0.25 -15.64 2.59
N THR A 27 -0.58 -14.72 2.11
CA THR A 27 -0.90 -13.49 2.83
C THR A 27 -2.40 -13.32 2.94
N THR A 28 -2.93 -13.46 4.16
CA THR A 28 -4.32 -13.11 4.44
C THR A 28 -4.52 -11.59 4.42
N LYS A 29 -5.76 -11.15 4.27
CA LYS A 29 -6.10 -9.72 4.31
C LYS A 29 -5.70 -9.07 5.63
N GLU A 30 -5.86 -9.80 6.73
CA GLU A 30 -5.49 -9.36 8.08
C GLU A 30 -3.97 -9.24 8.21
N GLN A 31 -3.20 -10.20 7.67
CA GLN A 31 -1.74 -10.14 7.66
C GLN A 31 -1.23 -8.96 6.83
N ALA A 32 -1.81 -8.71 5.64
CA ALA A 32 -1.45 -7.56 4.82
C ALA A 32 -1.72 -6.22 5.53
N ARG A 33 -2.86 -6.10 6.22
CA ARG A 33 -3.20 -4.90 7.00
C ARG A 33 -2.25 -4.69 8.18
N SER A 34 -1.96 -5.74 8.93
CA SER A 34 -1.04 -5.67 10.06
C SER A 34 0.38 -5.32 9.63
N TRP A 35 0.83 -5.85 8.49
CA TRP A 35 2.12 -5.47 7.90
C TRP A 35 2.16 -3.98 7.55
N LEU A 36 1.17 -3.48 6.80
CA LEU A 36 1.13 -2.06 6.41
C LEU A 36 1.09 -1.12 7.62
N ALA A 37 0.37 -1.49 8.68
CA ALA A 37 0.34 -0.72 9.93
C ALA A 37 1.70 -0.70 10.63
N ARG A 38 2.38 -1.85 10.72
CA ARG A 38 3.72 -1.93 11.29
C ARG A 38 4.72 -1.09 10.49
N GLU A 39 4.75 -1.20 9.17
CA GLU A 39 5.69 -0.40 8.35
C GLU A 39 5.44 1.10 8.53
N PHE A 40 4.18 1.53 8.62
CA PHE A 40 3.84 2.93 8.85
C PHE A 40 4.34 3.43 10.21
N GLU A 41 4.23 2.61 11.26
CA GLU A 41 4.76 2.91 12.60
C GLU A 41 6.29 2.90 12.62
N ASP A 42 6.93 1.88 12.05
CA ASP A 42 8.39 1.69 12.03
C ASP A 42 9.11 2.79 11.23
N LEU A 43 8.47 3.31 10.18
CA LEU A 43 8.95 4.45 9.40
C LEU A 43 8.61 5.81 10.04
N GLU A 44 8.06 5.82 11.26
CA GLU A 44 7.64 7.02 12.00
C GLU A 44 6.74 7.95 11.17
N CYS A 45 5.87 7.36 10.33
CA CYS A 45 5.03 8.13 9.43
C CYS A 45 3.96 8.91 10.21
N THR A 46 3.76 10.17 9.85
CA THR A 46 2.70 11.00 10.44
C THR A 46 1.48 11.07 9.51
N PRO A 47 0.25 10.98 10.03
CA PRO A 47 -0.96 11.18 9.24
C PRO A 47 -0.91 12.53 8.51
N SER A 48 -1.08 12.53 7.20
CA SER A 48 -1.04 13.76 6.39
C SER A 48 -2.32 14.58 6.52
N ASN A 49 -3.40 13.99 7.05
CA ASN A 49 -4.69 14.65 7.21
C ASN A 49 -4.80 15.38 8.56
N PRO A 50 -5.06 16.70 8.58
CA PRO A 50 -5.18 17.49 9.82
C PRO A 50 -6.35 17.08 10.72
N MET A 51 -7.32 16.30 10.21
CA MET A 51 -8.45 15.79 10.99
C MET A 51 -8.13 14.50 11.77
N GLY A 52 -6.87 14.05 11.78
CA GLY A 52 -6.44 12.85 12.53
C GLY A 52 -6.95 11.52 11.95
N LYS A 53 -7.65 11.54 10.80
CA LYS A 53 -8.05 10.32 10.09
C LYS A 53 -6.89 9.84 9.22
N VAL A 54 -6.40 8.64 9.49
CA VAL A 54 -5.45 7.95 8.62
C VAL A 54 -6.24 7.19 7.55
N LEU A 55 -6.14 7.63 6.30
CA LEU A 55 -6.65 6.84 5.18
C LEU A 55 -5.62 5.77 4.81
N VAL A 56 -6.09 4.60 4.36
CA VAL A 56 -5.19 3.54 3.87
C VAL A 56 -4.30 4.06 2.73
N LEU A 57 -4.84 4.96 1.89
CA LEU A 57 -4.06 5.62 0.85
C LEU A 57 -2.91 6.45 1.44
N ASP A 58 -3.14 7.19 2.52
CA ASP A 58 -2.09 7.97 3.18
C ASP A 58 -0.99 7.07 3.73
N MET A 59 -1.36 5.90 4.28
CA MET A 59 -0.38 4.91 4.74
C MET A 59 0.46 4.39 3.58
N VAL A 60 -0.19 3.97 2.48
CA VAL A 60 0.49 3.48 1.28
C VAL A 60 1.46 4.52 0.74
N LEU A 61 1.06 5.80 0.65
CA LEU A 61 1.91 6.87 0.13
C LEU A 61 3.08 7.19 1.06
N ASN A 62 2.88 7.20 2.38
CA ASN A 62 3.98 7.48 3.32
C ASN A 62 4.97 6.32 3.39
N VAL A 63 4.49 5.08 3.50
CA VAL A 63 5.37 3.89 3.48
C VAL A 63 6.15 3.83 2.17
N ALA A 64 5.51 4.04 1.01
CA ALA A 64 6.19 4.05 -0.28
C ALA A 64 7.18 5.21 -0.47
N LYS A 65 7.05 6.30 0.30
CA LYS A 65 7.96 7.45 0.24
C LYS A 65 9.22 7.22 1.07
N TYR A 66 9.12 6.49 2.18
CA TYR A 66 10.18 6.38 3.18
C TYR A 66 10.81 4.98 3.29
N GLY A 67 10.11 3.92 2.86
CA GLY A 67 10.64 2.56 2.76
C GLY A 67 11.19 2.25 1.37
#